data_AF-A0A139MWP2-F1
#
_entry.id   AF-A0A139MWP2-F1
#
_cell.length_a   1.000
_cell.length_b   1.000
_cell.length_c   1.000
_cell.angle_alpha   90.00
_cell.angle_beta   90.00
_cell.angle_gamma   90.00
#
_symmetry.space_group_name_H-M   'P 1'
#
loop_
_entity.id
_entity.type
_entity.pdbx_description
1 polymer ?
#
loop_
_entity_poly.entity_id
_entity_poly.type
_entity_poly.pdbx_seq_one_letter_code
_entity_poly.pdbx_strand_id
1 'polypeptide(L)' 'MNTNDELSTREKFTLYQELFPPRGGLSDIHYWHNDFGTRKTVNEVISDSTKTIADYLLER' A
#
# COMPACT_ATOMS: atom_id res chain seq x y z
N MET A 1 -10.16 21.58 13.96
CA MET A 1 -9.59 20.30 13.53
C MET A 1 -8.30 20.64 12.80
N ASN A 2 -7.16 20.38 13.44
CA ASN A 2 -5.85 20.74 12.90
C ASN A 2 -5.44 19.62 11.93
N THR A 3 -5.46 19.89 10.63
CA THR A 3 -5.14 18.90 9.59
C THR A 3 -3.63 18.71 9.39
N ASN A 4 -2.82 19.18 10.36
CA ASN A 4 -1.36 19.15 10.33
C ASN A 4 -0.75 18.20 11.38
N ASP A 5 -1.55 17.35 12.04
CA ASP A 5 -1.00 16.31 12.90
C ASP A 5 -0.48 15.17 12.02
N GLU A 6 0.81 15.27 11.71
CA GLU A 6 1.60 14.17 11.16
C GLU A 6 1.39 12.92 12.03
N LEU A 7 1.07 11.78 11.41
CA LEU A 7 0.83 10.54 12.14
C LEU A 7 2.06 10.23 13.01
N SER A 8 1.83 9.95 14.29
CA SER A 8 2.90 9.46 15.15
C SER A 8 3.44 8.13 14.63
N THR A 9 4.68 7.78 14.98
CA THR A 9 5.30 6.50 14.62
C THR A 9 4.42 5.30 15.00
N ARG A 10 3.71 5.38 16.14
CA ARG A 10 2.80 4.32 16.58
C ARG A 10 1.57 4.20 15.69
N GLU A 11 0.99 5.32 15.28
CA GLU A 11 -0.16 5.34 14.37
C GLU A 11 0.23 4.86 12.98
N LYS A 12 1.39 5.29 12.44
CA LYS A 12 1.92 4.79 11.17
C LYS A 12 2.13 3.28 11.20
N PHE A 13 2.73 2.75 12.27
CA PHE A 13 2.96 1.31 12.41
C PHE A 13 1.65 0.52 12.53
N THR A 14 0.68 1.04 13.29
CA THR A 14 -0.65 0.41 13.41
C THR A 14 -1.34 0.34 12.06
N LEU A 15 -1.33 1.45 11.31
CA LEU A 15 -1.91 1.52 9.98
C LEU A 15 -1.18 0.59 8.98
N TYR A 16 0.15 0.47 9.10
CA TYR A 16 0.92 -0.49 8.31
C TYR A 16 0.44 -1.92 8.57
N GLN A 17 0.24 -2.33 9.83
CA GLN A 17 -0.22 -3.68 10.16
C GLN A 17 -1.64 -3.96 9.65
N GLU A 18 -2.53 -2.96 9.65
CA GLU A 18 -3.90 -3.08 9.14
C GLU A 18 -3.94 -3.16 7.61
N LEU A 19 -3.13 -2.35 6.93
CA LEU A 19 -3.07 -2.30 5.46
C LEU A 19 -2.28 -3.46 4.85
N PHE A 20 -1.23 -3.93 5.54
CA PHE A 20 -0.32 -4.98 5.08
C PHE A 20 -0.35 -6.21 6.00
N PRO A 21 -1.52 -6.87 6.19
CA PRO A 21 -1.58 -8.11 6.94
C PRO A 21 -0.82 -9.23 6.20
N PRO A 22 -0.46 -10.34 6.89
CA PRO A 22 0.19 -11.49 6.26
C PRO A 22 -0.58 -12.14 5.11
N ARG A 23 -1.90 -11.91 5.04
CA ARG A 23 -2.81 -12.36 3.98
C ARG A 23 -3.92 -11.32 3.79
N GLY A 24 -4.26 -11.02 2.54
CA GLY A 24 -5.25 -10.01 2.17
C GLY A 24 -4.71 -8.58 2.26
N GLY A 25 -5.62 -7.62 2.37
CA GLY A 25 -5.27 -6.19 2.41
C GLY A 25 -4.54 -5.74 1.15
N LEU A 26 -3.66 -4.75 1.28
CA LEU A 26 -2.81 -4.25 0.19
C LEU A 26 -1.71 -5.24 -0.18
N SER A 27 -1.33 -6.18 0.72
CA SER A 27 -0.29 -7.18 0.48
C SER A 27 -0.61 -8.13 -0.69
N ASP A 28 -1.90 -8.39 -0.92
CA ASP A 28 -2.36 -9.41 -1.89
C ASP A 28 -3.24 -8.82 -3.02
N ILE A 29 -3.17 -7.49 -3.27
CA ILE A 29 -3.94 -6.88 -4.36
C ILE A 29 -3.32 -7.23 -5.70
N HIS A 30 -4.10 -7.93 -6.52
CA HIS A 30 -3.76 -8.23 -7.89
C HIS A 30 -4.91 -7.90 -8.83
N TYR A 31 -4.60 -7.15 -9.89
CA TYR A 31 -5.54 -6.89 -10.96
C TYR A 31 -5.54 -8.05 -11.95
N TRP A 32 -6.73 -8.57 -12.27
CA TRP A 32 -6.89 -9.59 -13.31
C TRP A 32 -7.49 -9.01 -14.57
N HIS A 33 -6.87 -9.33 -15.70
CA HIS A 33 -7.38 -9.01 -17.04
C HIS A 33 -6.90 -10.04 -18.06
N ASN A 34 -7.68 -10.23 -19.12
CA ASN A 34 -7.40 -11.20 -20.19
C ASN A 34 -6.22 -10.76 -21.05
N ASP A 35 -6.13 -9.45 -21.34
CA ASP A 35 -4.95 -8.88 -21.99
C ASP A 35 -3.77 -8.81 -21.01
N PHE A 36 -2.67 -9.46 -21.38
CA PHE A 36 -1.46 -9.53 -20.55
C PHE A 36 -0.80 -8.16 -20.37
N GLY A 37 -0.77 -7.32 -21.41
CA GLY A 37 -0.15 -6.01 -21.35
C GLY A 37 -0.83 -5.13 -20.31
N THR A 38 -2.15 -5.02 -20.40
CA THR A 38 -3.00 -4.31 -19.45
C THR A 38 -2.83 -4.88 -18.04
N ARG A 39 -2.86 -6.21 -17.89
CA ARG A 39 -2.66 -6.86 -16.59
C ARG A 39 -1.31 -6.49 -15.98
N LYS A 40 -0.23 -6.58 -16.75
CA LYS A 40 1.13 -6.27 -16.29
C LYS A 40 1.24 -4.82 -15.85
N THR A 41 0.85 -3.87 -16.71
CA THR A 41 0.96 -2.43 -16.43
C THR A 41 0.18 -2.03 -15.18
N VAL A 42 -1.04 -2.53 -15.00
CA VAL A 42 -1.84 -2.18 -13.82
C VAL A 42 -1.24 -2.79 -12.54
N ASN A 43 -0.74 -4.03 -12.58
CA ASN A 43 -0.10 -4.63 -11.41
C ASN A 43 1.24 -3.96 -11.07
N GLU A 44 2.00 -3.45 -12.05
CA GLU A 44 3.19 -2.62 -11.79
C GLU A 44 2.82 -1.34 -11.04
N VAL A 45 1.78 -0.63 -11.48
CA VAL A 45 1.28 0.57 -10.78
C VAL A 45 0.80 0.26 -9.36
N ILE A 46 0.10 -0.87 -9.15
CA ILE A 46 -0.32 -1.32 -7.82
C ILE A 46 0.92 -1.59 -6.95
N SER A 47 1.92 -2.29 -7.48
CA SER A 47 3.16 -2.59 -6.75
C SER A 47 3.89 -1.32 -6.33
N ASP A 48 4.02 -0.34 -7.23
CA ASP A 48 4.71 0.92 -6.92
C ASP A 48 3.93 1.76 -5.90
N SER A 49 2.60 1.78 -6.02
CA SER A 49 1.73 2.52 -5.09
C SER A 49 1.76 1.91 -3.68
N THR A 50 1.65 0.59 -3.58
CA THR A 50 1.70 -0.14 -2.30
C THR A 50 3.07 0.02 -1.64
N LYS A 51 4.16 -0.02 -2.42
CA LYS A 51 5.50 0.29 -1.93
C LYS A 51 5.60 1.72 -1.38
N THR A 52 5.10 2.71 -2.11
CA THR A 52 5.11 4.13 -1.68
C THR A 52 4.39 4.31 -0.34
N ILE A 53 3.25 3.63 -0.16
CA ILE A 53 2.49 3.66 1.11
C ILE A 53 3.30 2.98 2.23
N ALA A 54 3.89 1.81 1.97
CA ALA A 54 4.69 1.09 2.95
C ALA A 54 5.91 1.91 3.41
N ASP A 55 6.61 2.53 2.46
CA ASP A 55 7.81 3.34 2.72
C ASP A 55 7.45 4.58 3.56
N TYR A 56 6.32 5.25 3.29
CA TYR A 56 5.82 6.36 4.12
C TYR A 56 5.49 5.92 5.56
N LEU A 57 4.85 4.77 5.73
CA LEU A 57 4.42 4.28 7.05
C LEU A 57 5.58 3.70 7.87
N LEU A 58 6.61 3.18 7.21
CA LEU A 58 7.78 2.61 7.87
C LEU A 58 8.98 3.56 7.95
N GLU A 59 8.88 4.76 7.37
CA GLU A 59 9.96 5.75 7.29
C GLU A 59 11.21 5.19 6.58
N ARG A 60 11.00 4.53 5.43
CA ARG A 60 12.05 3.85 4.63
C ARG A 60 12.28 4.46 3.26
#